data_AF-A0A8S3G2K7-F1
#
_entry.id   AF-A0A8S3G2K7-F1
#
_cell.length_a   1.000
_cell.length_b   1.000
_cell.length_c   1.000
_cell.angle_alpha   90.00
_cell.angle_beta   90.00
_cell.angle_gamma   90.00
#
_symmetry.space_group_name_H-M   'P 1'
#
loop_
_entity.id
_entity.type
_entity.pdbx_description
1 polymer ?
#
loop_
_entity_poly.entity_id
_entity_poly.type
_entity_poly.pdbx_seq_one_letter_code
_entity_poly.pdbx_strand_id
1 'polypeptide(L)'
;DTKFVSAIFRCFKLPLTDNNATSFNVPYQLTYETPLLNCEEEFFFDHLTQFKLGELLVVQDPTIALALNISRYKDNFIFDPIEDSNTETTTVEEVISAGYC
;
A
#
# COMPACT_ATOMS: atom_id res chain seq x y z
N ASP A 1 17.65 28.10 22.93
CA ASP A 1 18.00 26.76 23.45
C ASP A 1 18.08 25.74 22.32
N THR A 2 19.28 25.23 22.05
CA THR A 2 19.49 24.17 21.05
C THR A 2 19.43 22.81 21.74
N LYS A 3 18.66 21.87 21.18
CA LYS A 3 18.59 20.48 21.66
C LYS A 3 19.30 19.55 20.67
N PHE A 4 20.16 18.69 21.19
CA PHE A 4 20.82 17.64 20.42
C PHE A 4 20.09 16.31 20.65
N VAL A 5 19.90 15.55 19.57
CA VAL A 5 19.23 14.25 19.61
C VAL A 5 20.07 13.20 18.89
N SER A 6 19.98 11.96 19.34
CA SER A 6 20.46 10.79 18.58
C SER A 6 19.27 10.20 17.84
N ALA A 7 19.36 10.11 16.51
CA ALA A 7 18.28 9.64 15.66
C ALA A 7 18.81 8.63 14.64
N ILE A 8 17.97 7.65 14.30
CA ILE A 8 18.25 6.64 13.29
C ILE A 8 17.27 6.89 12.14
N PHE A 9 17.82 7.05 10.94
CA PHE A 9 17.04 7.22 9.71
C PHE A 9 17.22 6.02 8.79
N ARG A 10 16.16 5.65 8.08
CA ARG A 10 16.21 4.66 6.99
C ARG A 10 15.90 5.39 5.69
N CYS A 11 16.85 5.42 4.77
CA CYS A 11 16.70 6.09 3.47
C CYS A 11 16.70 5.04 2.36
N PHE A 12 15.59 4.92 1.65
CA PHE A 12 15.45 4.01 0.51
C PHE A 12 15.76 4.74 -0.80
N LYS A 13 16.47 4.07 -1.71
CA LYS A 13 16.65 4.56 -3.09
C LYS A 13 15.45 4.09 -3.91
N LEU A 14 14.53 5.00 -4.19
CA LEU A 14 13.37 4.73 -5.05
C LEU A 14 13.68 5.16 -6.49
N PRO A 15 13.17 4.44 -7.51
CA PRO A 15 13.21 4.92 -8.88
C PRO A 15 12.45 6.26 -8.98
N LEU A 16 12.88 7.14 -9.88
CA LEU A 16 12.08 8.30 -10.24
C LEU A 16 10.78 7.78 -10.85
N THR A 17 9.68 7.93 -10.14
CA THR A 17 8.36 7.64 -10.67
C THR A 17 8.05 8.73 -11.68
N ASP A 18 8.24 8.45 -12.97
CA ASP A 18 7.51 9.19 -13.99
C ASP A 18 6.03 8.98 -13.66
N ASN A 19 5.28 10.07 -13.47
CA ASN A 19 3.88 10.07 -12.99
C ASN A 19 2.90 9.18 -13.78
N ASN A 20 3.38 8.48 -14.81
CA ASN A 20 2.61 7.67 -15.74
C ASN A 20 2.98 6.16 -15.76
N ALA A 21 3.95 5.66 -14.98
CA ALA A 21 4.52 4.32 -15.26
C ALA A 21 4.84 3.40 -14.07
N THR A 22 4.43 3.70 -12.84
CA THR A 22 4.58 2.75 -11.72
C THR A 22 3.24 2.47 -11.07
N SER A 23 2.89 1.18 -10.95
CA SER A 23 1.68 0.66 -10.29
C SER A 23 1.49 1.12 -8.84
N PHE A 24 2.51 1.73 -8.22
CA PHE A 24 2.49 2.28 -6.87
C PHE A 24 2.11 3.77 -6.85
N ASN A 25 0.95 4.12 -7.40
CA ASN A 25 0.38 5.47 -7.35
C ASN A 25 -0.95 5.56 -6.58
N VAL A 26 -1.46 4.43 -6.11
CA VAL A 26 -2.66 4.30 -5.27
C VAL A 26 -2.29 3.76 -3.89
N PRO A 27 -3.14 3.91 -2.86
CA PRO A 27 -2.96 3.20 -1.60
C PRO A 27 -2.87 1.68 -1.79
N TYR A 28 -2.12 1.02 -0.92
CA TYR A 28 -1.97 -0.43 -0.93
C TYR A 28 -2.40 -1.03 0.40
N GLN A 29 -3.00 -2.21 0.34
CA GLN A 29 -3.16 -3.09 1.47
C GLN A 29 -1.98 -4.06 1.47
N LEU A 30 -1.23 -4.08 2.57
CA LEU A 30 -0.05 -4.92 2.72
C LEU A 30 -0.26 -5.92 3.86
N THR A 31 0.23 -7.14 3.66
CA THR A 31 0.28 -8.18 4.70
C THR A 31 1.71 -8.61 4.90
N TYR A 32 2.21 -8.57 6.13
CA TYR A 32 3.46 -9.22 6.49
C TYR A 32 3.21 -10.72 6.65
N GLU A 33 3.70 -11.55 5.73
CA GLU A 33 3.38 -12.99 5.71
C GLU A 33 4.57 -13.90 6.02
N THR A 34 5.75 -13.56 5.48
CA THR A 34 6.95 -14.37 5.72
C THR A 34 7.82 -13.63 6.74
N PRO A 35 7.94 -14.11 7.99
CA PRO A 35 8.67 -13.38 9.00
C PRO A 35 10.16 -13.30 8.71
N LEU A 36 10.75 -12.14 8.97
CA LEU A 36 12.19 -11.91 9.03
C LEU A 36 12.75 -12.48 10.33
N LEU A 37 14.01 -12.94 10.28
CA LEU A 37 14.75 -13.40 11.45
C LEU A 37 14.83 -12.28 12.51
N ASN A 38 14.46 -12.59 13.75
CA ASN A 38 14.32 -11.69 14.91
C ASN A 38 13.18 -10.66 14.79
N CYS A 39 12.24 -10.83 13.86
CA CYS A 39 11.03 -10.03 13.69
C CYS A 39 9.84 -10.96 13.42
N GLU A 40 9.75 -12.06 14.16
CA GLU A 40 8.84 -13.17 13.86
C GLU A 40 7.36 -12.79 13.98
N GLU A 41 7.04 -11.87 14.89
CA GLU A 41 5.65 -11.45 15.16
C GLU A 41 5.30 -10.12 14.50
N GLU A 42 6.25 -9.19 14.41
CA GLU A 42 6.02 -7.82 13.97
C GLU A 42 7.23 -7.23 13.27
N PHE A 43 6.99 -6.35 12.29
CA PHE A 43 8.00 -5.59 11.56
C PHE A 43 7.73 -4.09 11.68
N PHE A 44 8.70 -3.35 12.22
CA PHE A 44 8.67 -1.89 12.29
C PHE A 44 9.40 -1.30 11.08
N PHE A 45 8.65 -0.69 10.15
CA PHE A 45 9.22 0.01 9.00
C PHE A 45 9.88 1.33 9.45
N ASP A 46 9.15 2.10 10.24
CA ASP A 46 9.61 3.31 10.93
C ASP A 46 8.90 3.44 12.30
N HIS A 47 8.89 4.63 12.89
CA HIS A 47 8.30 4.89 14.20
C HIS A 47 6.77 5.03 14.20
N LEU A 48 6.14 5.12 13.01
CA LEU A 48 4.70 5.28 12.82
C LEU A 48 4.07 4.04 12.17
N THR A 49 4.84 3.30 11.40
CA THR A 49 4.37 2.21 10.55
C THR A 49 4.88 0.88 11.08
N GLN A 50 3.95 0.07 11.60
CA GLN A 50 4.18 -1.25 12.16
C GLN A 50 3.28 -2.27 11.47
N PHE A 51 3.85 -3.38 11.05
CA PHE A 51 3.15 -4.50 10.44
C PHE A 51 3.17 -5.68 11.41
N LYS A 52 2.02 -6.30 11.65
CA LYS A 52 1.93 -7.54 12.43
C LYS A 52 1.76 -8.73 11.48
N LEU A 53 2.32 -9.87 11.87
CA LEU A 53 2.28 -11.08 11.05
C LEU A 53 0.84 -11.49 10.76
N GLY A 54 0.51 -11.65 9.47
CA GLY A 54 -0.81 -12.04 8.98
C GLY A 54 -1.89 -10.96 9.09
N GLU A 55 -1.58 -9.77 9.61
CA GLU A 55 -2.53 -8.66 9.67
C GLU A 55 -2.43 -7.77 8.43
N LEU A 56 -3.60 -7.33 7.96
CA LEU A 56 -3.74 -6.42 6.83
C LEU A 56 -3.54 -4.98 7.32
N LEU A 57 -2.59 -4.25 6.73
CA LEU A 57 -2.39 -2.83 6.97
C LEU A 57 -2.60 -2.04 5.68
N VAL A 58 -3.50 -1.06 5.72
CA VAL A 58 -3.67 -0.10 4.63
C VAL A 58 -2.61 0.98 4.75
N VAL A 59 -1.77 1.08 3.73
CA VAL A 59 -0.69 2.05 3.60
C VAL A 59 -1.15 3.14 2.64
N GLN A 60 -1.44 4.32 3.20
CA GLN A 60 -1.90 5.50 2.45
C GLN A 60 -0.79 6.17 1.65
N ASP A 61 0.45 6.09 2.12
CA ASP A 61 1.61 6.59 1.40
C ASP A 61 2.16 5.49 0.47
N PRO A 62 1.90 5.56 -0.85
CA PRO A 62 2.33 4.52 -1.78
C PRO A 62 3.86 4.38 -1.85
N THR A 63 4.64 5.37 -1.37
CA THR A 63 6.10 5.27 -1.37
C THR A 63 6.61 4.23 -0.37
N ILE A 64 5.87 3.94 0.71
CA ILE A 64 6.20 2.86 1.65
C ILE A 64 6.01 1.50 0.97
N ALA A 65 4.88 1.31 0.29
CA ALA A 65 4.62 0.09 -0.47
C ALA A 65 5.66 -0.11 -1.58
N LEU A 66 6.01 0.96 -2.31
CA LEU A 66 7.08 0.93 -3.31
C LEU A 66 8.43 0.57 -2.66
N ALA A 67 8.80 1.19 -1.54
CA ALA A 67 10.04 0.94 -0.83
C ALA A 67 10.17 -0.52 -0.40
N LEU A 68 9.10 -1.10 0.15
CA LEU A 68 9.07 -2.51 0.52
C LEU A 68 9.19 -3.41 -0.72
N ASN A 69 8.41 -3.16 -1.77
CA ASN A 69 8.37 -3.98 -2.98
C ASN A 69 9.69 -4.01 -3.79
N ILE A 70 10.47 -2.94 -3.78
CA ILE A 70 11.75 -2.90 -4.52
C ILE A 70 12.97 -3.26 -3.66
N SER A 71 12.77 -3.49 -2.37
CA SER A 71 13.86 -3.79 -1.43
C SER A 71 13.97 -5.28 -1.16
N ARG A 72 14.92 -5.65 -0.29
CA ARG A 72 15.05 -7.01 0.24
C ARG A 72 13.82 -7.52 1.00
N TYR A 73 12.87 -6.65 1.34
CA TYR A 73 11.67 -7.02 2.08
C TYR A 73 10.55 -7.52 1.19
N LYS A 74 10.67 -7.42 -0.14
CA LYS A 74 9.60 -7.78 -1.07
C LYS A 74 8.96 -9.13 -0.77
N ASP A 75 9.79 -10.15 -0.55
CA ASP A 75 9.33 -11.53 -0.38
C ASP A 75 8.69 -11.77 1.00
N ASN A 76 8.73 -10.78 1.91
CA ASN A 76 8.09 -10.83 3.22
C ASN A 76 6.66 -10.29 3.21
N PHE A 77 6.25 -9.62 2.13
CA PHE A 77 4.98 -8.90 2.06
C PHE A 77 4.14 -9.31 0.86
N ILE A 78 2.83 -9.35 1.06
CA ILE A 78 1.83 -9.32 -0.02
C ILE A 78 1.45 -7.86 -0.29
N PHE A 79 1.23 -7.52 -1.56
CA PHE A 79 0.93 -6.17 -2.03
C PHE A 79 -0.37 -6.17 -2.85
N ASP A 80 -1.46 -5.69 -2.25
CA ASP A 80 -2.75 -5.58 -2.92
C ASP A 80 -3.09 -4.09 -3.14
N PRO A 81 -3.20 -3.60 -4.39
CA PRO A 81 -3.60 -2.22 -4.65
C PRO A 81 -5.06 -1.99 -4.25
N ILE A 82 -5.35 -0.84 -3.66
CA ILE A 82 -6.72 -0.40 -3.39
C ILE A 82 -7.13 0.49 -4.56
N GLU A 83 -7.93 -0.05 -5.48
CA GLU A 83 -8.50 0.74 -6.57
C GLU A 83 -9.52 1.75 -6.01
N ASP A 84 -9.42 3.01 -6.45
CA ASP A 84 -10.47 3.99 -6.21
C ASP A 84 -11.71 3.58 -7.01
N SER A 85 -12.71 3.02 -6.33
CA SER A 85 -14.02 2.76 -6.93
C SER A 85 -14.76 4.08 -7.18
N ASN A 86 -14.44 4.76 -8.28
CA ASN A 86 -15.26 5.83 -8.85
C ASN A 86 -15.65 5.47 -10.28
N THR A 87 -16.59 4.54 -10.42
CA THR A 87 -17.44 4.41 -11.61
C THR A 87 -18.86 4.05 -11.20
N GLU A 88 -19.55 4.95 -10.51
CA GLU A 88 -21.01 5.02 -10.63
C GLU A 88 -21.34 5.64 -12.00
N THR A 89 -21.48 4.81 -13.03
CA THR A 89 -22.30 5.16 -14.20
C THR A 89 -23.59 4.38 -14.10
N THR A 90 -24.52 4.90 -13.30
CA THR A 90 -25.93 4.48 -13.34
C THR A 90 -26.56 5.11 -14.58
N THR A 91 -26.37 4.51 -15.75
CA THR A 91 -27.35 4.63 -16.83
C THR A 91 -28.50 3.69 -16.51
N VAL A 92 -29.56 4.22 -15.92
CA VAL A 92 -30.85 3.55 -15.93
C VAL A 92 -31.33 3.58 -17.39
N GLU A 93 -31.07 2.52 -18.14
CA GLU A 93 -31.84 2.25 -19.35
C GLU A 93 -33.24 1.81 -18.92
N GLU A 94 -34.16 2.76 -18.92
CA GLU A 94 -35.59 2.52 -18.81
C GLU A 94 -36.05 1.74 -20.05
N VAL A 95 -36.00 0.41 -19.97
CA VAL A 95 -36.65 -0.48 -20.95
C VAL A 95 -38.15 -0.43 -20.69
N ILE A 96 -38.84 0.52 -21.32
CA ILE A 96 -40.31 0.46 -21.42
C ILE A 96 -40.63 -0.57 -22.50
N SER A 97 -40.81 -1.81 -22.06
CA SER A 97 -41.34 -2.92 -22.85
C SER A 97 -42.75 -2.60 -23.32
N ALA A 98 -42.92 -2.38 -24.63
CA ALA A 98 -44.20 -2.51 -25.30
C ALA A 98 -44.68 -3.96 -25.19
N GLY A 99 -45.87 -4.19 -24.64
CA GLY A 99 -46.44 -5.53 -24.49
C GLY A 99 -47.95 -5.49 -24.22
N TYR A 100 -48.70 -5.86 -25.25
CA TYR A 100 -50.16 -6.04 -25.28
C TYR A 100 -50.68 -6.99 -24.18
N CYS A 101 -51.78 -6.61 -23.54
CA CYS A 101 -53.06 -7.34 -23.40
C CYS A 101 -54.10 -6.41 -22.77
#